data_AF-A0A956HQH1-F1
#
_entry.id   AF-A0A956HQH1-F1
#
_cell.length_a   1.000
_cell.length_b   1.000
_cell.length_c   1.000
_cell.angle_alpha   90.00
_cell.angle_beta   90.00
_cell.angle_gamma   90.00
#
_symmetry.space_group_name_H-M   'P 1'
#
loop_
_entity.id
_entity.type
_entity.pdbx_description
1 polymer ?
#
loop_
_entity_poly.entity_id
_entity_poly.type
_entity_poly.pdbx_seq_one_letter_code
_entity_poly.pdbx_strand_id
1 'polypeptide(L)'
;LLRRLDGLTCNGCHEARSVAGFHVLGEEPDPKARLDALAVFTSPHLDGELVRREAYVTRLAAGEAVDEARPLADVEPHQGAYGTHCGLGDPGFAHWRCDPGLACRDLGDTEVGTCLREEGRYAGDPCEIGRMRSFPVAHRDRMVGAARDTCDAGVCNPNNIGFPMGMCIRGCDRLRDGERCGAMVSLRPFNNCIGQRRRFTECLTETARRAGMRACGPAQPCRDDYICARSPNDDGGVCLPPYFLFQLRVDGHVL
;
A
#
# COMPACT_ATOMS: atom_id res chain seq x y z
N LEU A 1 -13.05 1.70 -21.66
CA LEU A 1 -12.00 1.92 -22.70
C LEU A 1 -10.93 2.89 -22.20
N LEU A 2 -11.31 4.06 -21.65
CA LEU A 2 -10.35 5.04 -21.13
C LEU A 2 -9.41 4.47 -20.06
N ARG A 3 -9.93 3.83 -18.99
CA ARG A 3 -9.08 3.16 -17.98
C ARG A 3 -8.04 2.19 -18.56
N ARG A 4 -8.42 1.45 -19.62
CA ARG A 4 -7.50 0.57 -20.34
C ARG A 4 -6.43 1.34 -21.09
N LEU A 5 -6.79 2.44 -21.76
CA LEU A 5 -5.83 3.30 -22.45
C LEU A 5 -4.89 4.00 -21.46
N ASP A 6 -5.41 4.48 -20.33
CA ASP A 6 -4.63 5.13 -19.28
C ASP A 6 -3.62 4.14 -18.67
N GLY A 7 -4.06 2.92 -18.35
CA GLY A 7 -3.20 1.85 -17.84
C GLY A 7 -2.12 1.36 -18.82
N LEU A 8 -2.20 1.72 -20.11
CA LEU A 8 -1.14 1.48 -21.10
C LEU A 8 -0.08 2.58 -21.11
N THR A 9 -0.27 3.68 -20.37
CA THR A 9 0.70 4.77 -20.22
C THR A 9 1.37 4.72 -18.86
N CYS A 10 2.59 5.23 -18.76
CA CYS A 10 3.27 5.35 -17.46
C CYS A 10 2.45 6.19 -16.48
N ASN A 11 1.88 7.32 -16.95
CA ASN A 11 1.11 8.23 -16.10
C ASN A 11 -0.17 7.57 -15.59
N GLY A 12 -0.96 6.92 -16.45
CA GLY A 12 -2.19 6.27 -16.02
C GLY A 12 -1.95 5.05 -15.13
N CYS A 13 -0.83 4.34 -15.30
CA CYS A 13 -0.41 3.30 -14.34
C CYS A 13 -0.07 3.86 -12.95
N HIS A 14 0.55 5.04 -12.87
CA HIS A 14 0.80 5.73 -11.60
C HIS A 14 -0.46 6.36 -10.99
N GLU A 15 -1.42 6.76 -11.82
CA GLU A 15 -2.71 7.30 -11.38
C GLU A 15 -3.67 6.24 -10.84
N ALA A 16 -3.47 4.97 -11.20
CA ALA A 16 -4.17 3.81 -10.63
C ALA A 16 -3.86 3.54 -9.15
N ARG A 17 -3.31 4.53 -8.41
CA ARG A 17 -3.03 4.54 -6.96
C ARG A 17 -2.00 3.54 -6.44
N SER A 18 -1.34 2.82 -7.33
CA SER A 18 -0.24 1.93 -6.96
C SER A 18 1.07 2.69 -6.65
N VAL A 19 1.24 3.20 -5.43
CA VAL A 19 2.57 3.65 -4.97
C VAL A 19 3.51 2.45 -4.86
N ALA A 20 2.95 1.26 -4.65
CA ALA A 20 3.59 -0.03 -4.88
C ALA A 20 3.12 -0.64 -6.21
N GLY A 21 3.24 0.08 -7.34
CA GLY A 21 3.03 -0.44 -8.71
C GLY A 21 4.04 -1.52 -9.09
N PHE A 22 4.53 -1.65 -10.32
CA PHE A 22 5.51 -2.68 -10.71
C PHE A 22 6.93 -2.46 -10.14
N HIS A 23 7.04 -2.19 -8.84
CA HIS A 23 8.24 -1.75 -8.16
C HIS A 23 8.95 -2.93 -7.48
N VAL A 24 10.25 -3.03 -7.75
CA VAL A 24 11.20 -3.62 -6.81
C VAL A 24 11.50 -2.53 -5.80
N LEU A 25 10.96 -2.67 -4.60
CA LEU A 25 11.12 -1.71 -3.50
C LEU A 25 12.52 -1.80 -2.88
N GLY A 26 13.16 -2.97 -2.97
CA GLY A 26 14.50 -3.24 -2.47
C GLY A 26 14.50 -4.29 -1.37
N GLU A 27 15.46 -5.21 -1.41
CA GLU A 27 15.65 -6.18 -0.33
C GLU A 27 16.44 -5.54 0.81
N GLU A 28 16.00 -5.77 2.05
CA GLU A 28 16.75 -5.34 3.23
C GLU A 28 17.87 -6.35 3.55
N PRO A 29 19.16 -5.99 3.33
CA PRO A 29 20.27 -6.93 3.46
C PRO A 29 20.57 -7.33 4.91
N ASP A 30 20.26 -6.51 5.91
CA ASP A 30 20.43 -6.87 7.32
C ASP A 30 19.20 -7.64 7.82
N PRO A 31 19.28 -8.96 8.07
CA PRO A 31 18.16 -9.74 8.59
C PRO A 31 17.74 -9.32 10.01
N LYS A 32 18.56 -8.52 10.71
CA LYS A 32 18.26 -7.96 12.04
C LYS A 32 17.69 -6.56 11.98
N ALA A 33 17.67 -5.90 10.82
CA ALA A 33 16.97 -4.63 10.67
C ALA A 33 15.47 -4.83 10.93
N ARG A 34 14.92 -3.97 11.78
CA ARG A 34 13.55 -4.04 12.31
C ARG A 34 12.78 -2.72 12.16
N LEU A 35 13.49 -1.64 11.83
CA LEU A 35 12.95 -0.33 11.48
C LEU A 35 13.51 0.05 10.11
N ASP A 36 12.74 0.81 9.33
CA ASP A 36 13.15 1.24 7.99
C ASP A 36 13.60 0.08 7.08
N ALA A 37 12.88 -1.04 7.20
CA ALA A 37 13.23 -2.31 6.56
C ALA A 37 11.99 -2.96 5.95
N LEU A 38 12.13 -3.49 4.74
CA LEU A 38 11.04 -4.19 4.03
C LEU A 38 10.93 -5.65 4.48
N ALA A 39 9.68 -6.11 4.66
CA ALA A 39 9.35 -7.52 4.85
C ALA A 39 9.02 -8.20 3.51
N VAL A 40 8.45 -7.44 2.56
CA VAL A 40 8.26 -7.84 1.17
C VAL A 40 8.89 -6.77 0.30
N PHE A 41 9.82 -7.19 -0.58
CA PHE A 41 10.62 -6.28 -1.41
C PHE A 41 10.01 -6.04 -2.79
N THR A 42 8.97 -6.79 -3.14
CA THR A 42 8.16 -6.60 -4.35
C THR A 42 6.81 -6.01 -3.97
N SER A 43 6.15 -5.44 -4.95
CA SER A 43 4.74 -5.12 -4.84
C SER A 43 3.85 -6.29 -5.26
N PRO A 44 2.56 -6.27 -4.86
CA PRO A 44 1.57 -7.23 -5.34
C PRO A 44 1.43 -7.23 -6.87
N HIS A 45 1.48 -6.05 -7.51
CA HIS A 45 1.37 -5.94 -8.96
C HIS A 45 2.59 -6.51 -9.69
N LEU A 46 3.80 -6.32 -9.14
CA LEU A 46 5.01 -6.93 -9.69
C LEU A 46 4.93 -8.45 -9.59
N ASP A 47 4.48 -8.99 -8.46
CA ASP A 47 4.35 -10.44 -8.28
C ASP A 47 3.44 -11.07 -9.34
N GLY A 48 2.28 -10.45 -9.63
CA GLY A 48 1.38 -10.90 -10.70
C GLY A 48 1.99 -10.81 -12.09
N GLU A 49 2.75 -9.75 -12.36
CA GLU A 49 3.43 -9.58 -13.65
C GLU A 49 4.59 -10.55 -13.86
N LEU A 50 5.33 -10.89 -12.80
CA LEU A 50 6.42 -11.86 -12.88
C LEU A 50 5.88 -13.23 -13.35
N VAL A 51 4.74 -13.67 -12.81
CA VAL A 51 4.08 -14.91 -13.25
C VAL A 51 3.68 -14.85 -14.74
N ARG A 52 3.08 -13.72 -15.18
CA ARG A 52 2.70 -13.54 -16.59
C ARG A 52 3.92 -13.54 -17.51
N ARG A 53 4.98 -12.83 -17.12
CA ARG A 53 6.22 -12.70 -17.90
C ARG A 53 6.98 -14.01 -17.99
N GLU A 54 7.04 -14.79 -16.91
CA GLU A 54 7.64 -16.13 -16.93
C GLU A 54 6.92 -17.03 -17.93
N ALA A 55 5.58 -17.10 -17.86
CA ALA A 55 4.80 -17.89 -18.82
C ALA A 55 5.00 -17.41 -20.26
N TYR A 56 5.02 -16.09 -20.48
CA TYR A 56 5.26 -15.49 -21.79
C TYR A 56 6.63 -15.86 -22.35
N VAL A 57 7.70 -15.66 -21.57
CA VAL A 57 9.09 -15.90 -22.01
C VAL A 57 9.33 -17.39 -22.24
N THR A 58 8.81 -18.28 -21.39
CA THR A 58 8.93 -19.72 -21.57
C THR A 58 8.30 -20.18 -22.89
N ARG A 59 7.10 -19.69 -23.23
CA ARG A 59 6.43 -20.03 -24.50
C ARG A 59 7.16 -19.45 -25.70
N LEU A 60 7.61 -18.20 -25.61
CA LEU A 60 8.39 -17.57 -26.67
C LEU A 60 9.68 -18.36 -26.94
N ALA A 61 10.39 -18.77 -25.88
CA ALA A 61 11.62 -19.57 -25.99
C ALA A 61 11.37 -20.96 -26.61
N ALA A 62 10.17 -21.53 -26.42
CA ALA A 62 9.75 -22.78 -27.04
C ALA A 62 9.27 -22.63 -28.50
N GLY A 63 9.23 -21.40 -29.04
CA GLY A 63 8.68 -21.14 -30.39
C GLY A 63 7.16 -21.26 -30.47
N GLU A 64 6.47 -21.18 -29.33
CA GLU A 64 5.02 -21.25 -29.27
C GLU A 64 4.37 -19.88 -29.42
N ALA A 65 3.08 -19.86 -29.78
CA ALA A 65 2.28 -18.64 -29.75
C ALA A 65 2.20 -18.11 -28.30
N VAL A 66 2.40 -16.81 -28.12
CA VAL A 66 2.32 -16.14 -26.82
C VAL A 66 0.98 -15.41 -26.66
N ASP A 67 0.57 -15.18 -25.41
CA ASP A 67 -0.55 -14.29 -25.12
C ASP A 67 -0.05 -12.84 -24.98
N GLU A 68 -0.36 -12.03 -25.98
CA GLU A 68 -0.02 -10.60 -26.00
C GLU A 68 -0.96 -9.75 -25.13
N ALA A 69 -2.06 -10.34 -24.62
CA ALA A 69 -2.98 -9.62 -23.76
C ALA A 69 -2.29 -9.28 -22.42
N ARG A 70 -2.35 -8.00 -22.08
CA ARG A 70 -1.96 -7.51 -20.76
C ARG A 70 -3.22 -7.18 -19.95
N PRO A 71 -3.40 -7.78 -18.76
CA PRO A 71 -4.45 -7.35 -17.83
C PRO A 71 -4.29 -5.88 -17.44
N LEU A 72 -5.34 -5.29 -16.89
CA LEU A 72 -5.25 -3.97 -16.27
C LEU A 72 -4.25 -4.02 -15.10
N ALA A 73 -3.58 -2.89 -14.84
CA ALA A 73 -2.65 -2.79 -13.73
C ALA A 73 -3.34 -3.06 -12.39
N ASP A 74 -4.62 -2.71 -12.26
CA ASP A 74 -5.44 -2.95 -11.06
C ASP A 74 -5.75 -4.44 -10.81
N VAL A 75 -5.35 -5.36 -11.70
CA VAL A 75 -5.51 -6.80 -11.49
C VAL A 75 -4.35 -7.31 -10.65
N GLU A 76 -4.62 -7.62 -9.39
CA GLU A 76 -3.65 -8.14 -8.45
C GLU A 76 -3.74 -9.67 -8.32
N PRO A 77 -2.63 -10.35 -7.94
CA PRO A 77 -2.71 -11.68 -7.37
C PRO A 77 -3.70 -11.71 -6.20
N HIS A 78 -4.43 -12.81 -6.04
CA HIS A 78 -5.43 -12.98 -4.97
C HIS A 78 -6.63 -12.02 -5.06
N GLN A 79 -7.09 -11.73 -6.28
CA GLN A 79 -8.32 -10.96 -6.52
C GLN A 79 -9.47 -11.42 -5.62
N GLY A 80 -10.07 -10.47 -4.91
CA GLY A 80 -11.15 -10.68 -3.96
C GLY A 80 -10.70 -10.62 -2.50
N ALA A 81 -9.41 -10.80 -2.23
CA ALA A 81 -8.84 -10.62 -0.91
C ALA A 81 -8.89 -9.16 -0.45
N TYR A 82 -8.74 -8.94 0.86
CA TYR A 82 -8.71 -7.59 1.43
C TYR A 82 -7.65 -6.73 0.73
N GLY A 83 -8.00 -5.49 0.41
CA GLY A 83 -7.10 -4.53 -0.21
C GLY A 83 -7.10 -4.60 -1.73
N THR A 84 -7.64 -5.67 -2.33
CA THR A 84 -7.67 -5.82 -3.79
C THR A 84 -8.84 -5.09 -4.44
N HIS A 85 -8.73 -4.81 -5.74
CA HIS A 85 -9.79 -4.13 -6.50
C HIS A 85 -11.03 -4.99 -6.76
N CYS A 86 -12.19 -4.33 -6.76
CA CYS A 86 -13.52 -4.93 -7.02
C CYS A 86 -14.38 -4.01 -7.89
N GLY A 87 -15.41 -4.54 -8.55
CA GLY A 87 -16.28 -3.75 -9.43
C GLY A 87 -17.35 -2.96 -8.67
N LEU A 88 -17.54 -1.67 -9.00
CA LEU A 88 -18.61 -0.82 -8.42
C LEU A 88 -19.90 -0.78 -9.26
N GLY A 89 -19.97 -1.54 -10.36
CA GLY A 89 -21.18 -1.67 -11.17
C GLY A 89 -20.96 -1.59 -12.68
N ASP A 90 -19.76 -1.20 -13.14
CA ASP A 90 -19.42 -1.31 -14.56
C ASP A 90 -19.42 -2.80 -14.98
N PRO A 91 -20.10 -3.17 -16.08
CA PRO A 91 -20.17 -4.56 -16.54
C PRO A 91 -18.80 -5.20 -16.84
N GLY A 92 -17.81 -4.40 -17.24
CA GLY A 92 -16.44 -4.85 -17.49
C GLY A 92 -15.72 -5.34 -16.23
N PHE A 93 -16.15 -4.87 -15.05
CA PHE A 93 -15.62 -5.28 -13.75
C PHE A 93 -16.56 -6.18 -12.96
N ALA A 94 -17.64 -6.69 -13.59
CA ALA A 94 -18.63 -7.53 -12.92
C ALA A 94 -18.09 -8.86 -12.36
N HIS A 95 -16.90 -9.28 -12.80
CA HIS A 95 -16.19 -10.46 -12.29
C HIS A 95 -15.26 -10.16 -11.12
N TRP A 96 -14.97 -8.88 -10.84
CA TRP A 96 -14.09 -8.48 -9.73
C TRP A 96 -14.93 -8.42 -8.46
N ARG A 97 -14.88 -9.50 -7.68
CA ARG A 97 -15.73 -9.71 -6.50
C ARG A 97 -14.87 -9.92 -5.28
N CYS A 98 -15.35 -9.43 -4.15
CA CYS A 98 -14.71 -9.64 -2.87
C CYS A 98 -15.02 -11.03 -2.30
N ASP A 99 -14.07 -11.57 -1.56
CA ASP A 99 -14.22 -12.81 -0.82
C ASP A 99 -15.28 -12.67 0.29
N PRO A 100 -15.86 -13.79 0.78
CA PRO A 100 -16.83 -13.77 1.87
C PRO A 100 -16.34 -12.97 3.10
N GLY A 101 -17.22 -12.11 3.64
CA GLY A 101 -16.90 -11.23 4.78
C GLY A 101 -16.23 -9.90 4.39
N LEU A 102 -16.06 -9.65 3.09
CA LEU A 102 -15.58 -8.37 2.55
C LEU A 102 -16.65 -7.75 1.63
N ALA A 103 -16.74 -6.42 1.65
CA ALA A 103 -17.56 -5.63 0.74
C ALA A 103 -16.68 -4.79 -0.19
N CYS A 104 -17.17 -4.59 -1.41
CA CYS A 104 -16.58 -3.64 -2.33
C CYS A 104 -16.90 -2.21 -1.89
N ARG A 105 -15.88 -1.44 -1.51
CA ARG A 105 -16.04 -0.06 -1.01
C ARG A 105 -15.45 0.94 -2.00
N ASP A 106 -16.23 1.99 -2.32
CA ASP A 106 -15.75 3.15 -3.09
C ASP A 106 -14.75 3.94 -2.22
N LEU A 107 -13.49 3.97 -2.65
CA LEU A 107 -12.42 4.79 -2.06
C LEU A 107 -12.11 6.04 -2.88
N GLY A 108 -13.05 6.50 -3.69
CA GLY A 108 -12.97 7.69 -4.53
C GLY A 108 -12.57 7.41 -5.98
N ASP A 109 -12.85 6.21 -6.49
CA ASP A 109 -12.75 5.82 -7.90
C ASP A 109 -14.18 5.56 -8.43
N THR A 110 -14.42 5.84 -9.72
CA THR A 110 -15.77 5.78 -10.31
C THR A 110 -16.15 4.42 -10.88
N GLU A 111 -15.18 3.54 -11.13
CA GLU A 111 -15.40 2.26 -11.80
C GLU A 111 -15.12 1.06 -10.88
N VAL A 112 -14.07 1.16 -10.06
CA VAL A 112 -13.62 0.09 -9.16
C VAL A 112 -13.54 0.56 -7.71
N GLY A 113 -13.80 -0.34 -6.78
CA GLY A 113 -13.63 -0.14 -5.35
C GLY A 113 -12.48 -0.99 -4.83
N THR A 114 -12.41 -1.09 -3.51
CA THR A 114 -11.46 -1.96 -2.81
C THR A 114 -12.23 -2.91 -1.90
N CYS A 115 -11.81 -4.18 -1.87
CA CYS A 115 -12.35 -5.17 -0.96
C CYS A 115 -11.92 -4.87 0.47
N LEU A 116 -12.86 -4.46 1.30
CA LEU A 116 -12.64 -4.12 2.70
C LEU A 116 -13.61 -4.88 3.59
N ARG A 117 -13.33 -4.95 4.88
CA ARG A 117 -14.24 -5.55 5.86
C ARG A 117 -15.63 -4.90 5.78
N GLU A 118 -16.67 -5.73 5.81
CA GLU A 118 -18.05 -5.25 5.83
C GLU A 118 -18.33 -4.44 7.09
N GLU A 119 -17.91 -5.00 8.23
CA GLU A 119 -18.10 -4.47 9.57
C GLU A 119 -16.78 -4.26 10.31
N GLY A 120 -16.79 -3.29 11.23
CA GLY A 120 -15.63 -2.90 12.01
C GLY A 120 -14.62 -2.07 11.23
N ARG A 121 -13.77 -1.38 12.00
CA ARG A 121 -12.66 -0.57 11.48
C ARG A 121 -11.40 -0.87 12.27
N TYR A 122 -10.65 -1.82 11.75
CA TYR A 122 -9.48 -2.44 12.38
C TYR A 122 -8.22 -1.68 11.97
N ALA A 123 -7.09 -1.99 12.60
CA ALA A 123 -5.83 -1.36 12.22
C ALA A 123 -5.49 -1.66 10.75
N GLY A 124 -5.16 -0.61 9.99
CA GLY A 124 -4.92 -0.66 8.55
C GLY A 124 -6.16 -0.40 7.67
N ASP A 125 -7.37 -0.32 8.24
CA ASP A 125 -8.56 0.03 7.47
C ASP A 125 -8.58 1.54 7.16
N PRO A 126 -9.09 1.98 5.99
CA PRO A 126 -9.28 3.39 5.70
C PRO A 126 -10.28 4.03 6.65
N CYS A 127 -10.03 5.29 6.99
CA CYS A 127 -10.83 6.05 7.96
C CYS A 127 -11.04 7.51 7.57
N GLU A 128 -10.53 7.95 6.42
CA GLU A 128 -10.77 9.28 5.87
C GLU A 128 -10.91 9.19 4.35
N ILE A 129 -12.12 8.87 3.89
CA ILE A 129 -12.40 8.61 2.48
C ILE A 129 -12.85 9.91 1.81
N GLY A 130 -12.26 10.23 0.66
CA GLY A 130 -12.63 11.37 -0.15
C GLY A 130 -12.32 11.15 -1.62
N ARG A 131 -12.57 12.16 -2.44
CA ARG A 131 -12.31 12.10 -3.89
C ARG A 131 -11.17 13.03 -4.26
N MET A 132 -10.28 12.57 -5.12
CA MET A 132 -9.29 13.47 -5.72
C MET A 132 -9.98 14.42 -6.69
N ARG A 133 -9.69 15.71 -6.55
CA ARG A 133 -10.10 16.73 -7.53
C ARG A 133 -8.84 17.28 -8.18
N SER A 134 -8.72 17.04 -9.48
CA SER A 134 -7.66 17.61 -10.30
C SER A 134 -8.01 19.03 -10.71
N PHE A 135 -6.99 19.89 -10.80
CA PHE A 135 -7.07 21.27 -11.25
C PHE A 135 -6.14 21.46 -12.46
N PRO A 136 -6.35 22.49 -13.30
CA PRO A 136 -5.43 22.78 -14.42
C PRO A 136 -3.98 23.00 -14.00
N VAL A 137 -3.75 23.29 -12.72
CA VAL A 137 -2.43 23.47 -12.13
C VAL A 137 -2.22 22.35 -11.12
N ALA A 138 -1.41 21.35 -11.49
CA ALA A 138 -1.28 20.08 -10.77
C ALA A 138 -0.96 20.21 -9.27
N HIS A 139 -0.20 21.23 -8.84
CA HIS A 139 0.08 21.45 -7.40
C HIS A 139 -1.16 21.86 -6.57
N ARG A 140 -2.30 22.10 -7.22
CA ARG A 140 -3.58 22.41 -6.55
C ARG A 140 -4.48 21.19 -6.41
N ASP A 141 -4.08 20.06 -6.96
CA ASP A 141 -4.77 18.79 -6.82
C ASP A 141 -4.89 18.44 -5.34
N ARG A 142 -6.09 18.06 -4.94
CA ARG A 142 -6.40 17.82 -3.53
C ARG A 142 -7.60 16.90 -3.39
N MET A 143 -7.64 16.22 -2.25
CA MET A 143 -8.81 15.51 -1.82
C MET A 143 -9.92 16.50 -1.44
N VAL A 144 -11.15 16.22 -1.89
CA VAL A 144 -12.36 16.96 -1.55
C VAL A 144 -13.41 16.00 -1.00
N GLY A 145 -14.32 16.53 -0.17
CA GLY A 145 -15.40 15.73 0.43
C GLY A 145 -14.91 14.63 1.38
N ALA A 146 -13.72 14.80 1.96
CA ALA A 146 -13.15 13.84 2.89
C ALA A 146 -14.05 13.67 4.12
N ALA A 147 -14.55 12.47 4.34
CA ALA A 147 -15.36 12.08 5.49
C ALA A 147 -14.55 11.15 6.39
N ARG A 148 -14.47 11.50 7.67
CA ARG A 148 -13.81 10.65 8.68
C ARG A 148 -14.78 9.63 9.24
N ASP A 149 -14.28 8.41 9.37
CA ASP A 149 -14.95 7.29 10.03
C ASP A 149 -14.31 7.03 11.41
N THR A 150 -15.02 6.30 12.26
CA THR A 150 -14.50 5.89 13.57
C THR A 150 -13.66 4.64 13.46
N CYS A 151 -12.55 4.59 14.20
CA CYS A 151 -11.72 3.40 14.32
C CYS A 151 -12.05 2.64 15.60
N ASP A 152 -12.19 1.32 15.51
CA ASP A 152 -12.51 0.51 16.68
C ASP A 152 -11.36 0.57 17.69
N ALA A 153 -11.64 1.07 18.90
CA ALA A 153 -10.62 1.20 19.96
C ALA A 153 -9.29 1.82 19.49
N GLY A 154 -9.35 2.72 18.49
CA GLY A 154 -8.21 3.24 17.77
C GLY A 154 -8.39 4.71 17.41
N VAL A 155 -7.44 5.24 16.65
CA VAL A 155 -7.49 6.61 16.12
C VAL A 155 -7.28 6.60 14.61
N CYS A 156 -7.94 7.52 13.92
CA CYS A 156 -7.75 7.71 12.50
C CYS A 156 -6.54 8.62 12.26
N ASN A 157 -5.53 8.11 11.54
CA ASN A 157 -4.46 8.92 10.97
C ASN A 157 -4.91 9.42 9.58
N PRO A 158 -5.10 10.74 9.39
CA PRO A 158 -5.68 11.29 8.16
C PRO A 158 -4.68 11.45 6.99
N ASN A 159 -5.22 11.77 5.82
CA ASN A 159 -4.49 12.01 4.57
C ASN A 159 -3.46 13.13 4.68
N ASN A 160 -3.77 14.21 5.42
CA ASN A 160 -2.89 15.38 5.53
C ASN A 160 -1.55 15.12 6.23
N ILE A 161 -1.39 13.96 6.88
CA ILE A 161 -0.14 13.50 7.48
C ILE A 161 0.46 12.28 6.74
N GLY A 162 -0.01 11.97 5.53
CA GLY A 162 0.60 10.98 4.64
C GLY A 162 -0.02 9.57 4.67
N PHE A 163 -1.28 9.43 5.11
CA PHE A 163 -2.01 8.15 5.08
C PHE A 163 -3.10 8.19 4.01
N PRO A 164 -2.89 7.59 2.84
CA PRO A 164 -3.89 7.52 1.77
C PRO A 164 -5.23 6.94 2.27
N MET A 165 -6.32 7.66 2.02
CA MET A 165 -7.68 7.39 2.52
C MET A 165 -7.79 7.26 4.04
N GLY A 166 -6.83 7.84 4.76
CA GLY A 166 -6.61 7.61 6.17
C GLY A 166 -6.23 6.18 6.53
N MET A 167 -5.78 5.98 7.75
CA MET A 167 -5.54 4.65 8.31
C MET A 167 -5.94 4.59 9.77
N CYS A 168 -6.79 3.63 10.13
CA CYS A 168 -7.02 3.28 11.51
C CYS A 168 -5.74 2.69 12.12
N ILE A 169 -5.34 3.23 13.26
CA ILE A 169 -4.24 2.70 14.08
C ILE A 169 -4.72 2.47 15.51
N ARG A 170 -4.03 1.60 16.23
CA ARG A 170 -4.35 1.33 17.64
C ARG A 170 -3.11 1.08 18.48
N GLY A 171 -3.29 0.89 19.78
CA GLY A 171 -2.20 0.50 20.68
C GLY A 171 -1.71 -0.92 20.41
N CYS A 172 -0.40 -1.16 20.46
CA CYS A 172 0.17 -2.50 20.27
C CYS A 172 -0.21 -3.51 21.37
N ASP A 173 -0.78 -3.04 22.48
CA ASP A 173 -1.34 -3.81 23.57
C ASP A 173 -2.79 -4.27 23.31
N ARG A 174 -3.42 -3.80 22.23
CA ARG A 174 -4.84 -4.04 21.90
C ARG A 174 -5.03 -4.57 20.47
N LEU A 175 -4.07 -5.36 20.00
CA LEU A 175 -4.13 -5.96 18.66
C LEU A 175 -5.26 -6.99 18.56
N ARG A 176 -5.88 -7.06 17.38
CA ARG A 176 -6.84 -8.08 16.96
C ARG A 176 -6.20 -9.01 15.91
N ASP A 177 -6.92 -10.06 15.56
CA ASP A 177 -6.52 -10.99 14.50
C ASP A 177 -6.30 -10.27 13.17
N GLY A 178 -5.16 -10.54 12.55
CA GLY A 178 -4.70 -9.89 11.31
C GLY A 178 -4.03 -8.53 11.53
N GLU A 179 -3.80 -8.12 12.78
CA GLU A 179 -3.03 -6.93 13.13
C GLU A 179 -1.69 -7.30 13.75
N ARG A 180 -0.70 -6.40 13.61
CA ARG A 180 0.63 -6.54 14.19
C ARG A 180 1.15 -5.19 14.64
N CYS A 181 2.00 -5.18 15.67
CA CYS A 181 2.66 -3.96 16.10
C CYS A 181 3.67 -3.52 15.04
N GLY A 182 3.50 -2.32 14.48
CA GLY A 182 4.44 -1.67 13.59
C GLY A 182 5.16 -0.51 14.26
N ALA A 183 6.03 0.17 13.51
CA ALA A 183 6.68 1.39 13.94
C ALA A 183 6.65 2.44 12.83
N MET A 184 6.34 3.68 13.22
CA MET A 184 6.34 4.86 12.36
C MET A 184 7.28 5.91 12.92
N VAL A 185 8.11 6.48 12.07
CA VAL A 185 8.99 7.57 12.46
C VAL A 185 8.21 8.88 12.45
N SER A 186 8.25 9.59 13.59
CA SER A 186 7.65 10.92 13.67
C SER A 186 8.54 11.93 12.94
N LEU A 187 8.09 12.41 11.77
CA LEU A 187 8.89 13.21 10.85
C LEU A 187 9.47 14.49 11.47
N ARG A 188 8.70 15.23 12.27
CA ARG A 188 9.18 16.48 12.90
C ARG A 188 10.30 16.21 13.91
N PRO A 189 10.12 15.34 14.93
CA PRO A 189 11.21 14.92 15.81
C PRO A 189 12.41 14.36 15.05
N PHE A 190 12.18 13.54 14.03
CA PHE A 190 13.24 12.94 13.21
C PHE A 190 14.07 14.02 12.51
N ASN A 191 13.42 14.93 11.79
CA ASN A 191 14.07 16.05 11.10
C ASN A 191 14.85 16.95 12.06
N ASN A 192 14.32 17.19 13.26
CA ASN A 192 15.02 17.94 14.30
C ASN A 192 16.27 17.19 14.79
N CYS A 193 16.18 15.87 14.96
CA CYS A 193 17.30 15.03 15.40
C CYS A 193 18.44 15.00 14.37
N ILE A 194 18.13 14.74 13.09
CA ILE A 194 19.15 14.77 12.02
C ILE A 194 19.69 16.19 11.80
N GLY A 195 18.87 17.23 12.02
CA GLY A 195 19.29 18.63 11.97
C GLY A 195 20.34 18.99 13.03
N GLN A 196 20.42 18.21 14.11
CA GLN A 196 21.48 18.29 15.13
C GLN A 196 22.74 17.49 14.75
N ARG A 197 22.82 16.95 13.53
CA ARG A 197 23.93 16.12 13.02
C ARG A 197 24.16 14.84 13.83
N ARG A 198 23.09 14.30 14.42
CA ARG A 198 23.09 12.97 15.07
C ARG A 198 22.99 11.88 14.01
N ARG A 199 23.34 10.64 14.38
CA ARG A 199 23.34 9.50 13.45
C ARG A 199 21.93 9.19 12.97
N PHE A 200 21.80 8.82 11.70
CA PHE A 200 20.48 8.50 11.12
C PHE A 200 19.74 7.42 11.92
N THR A 201 20.43 6.31 12.23
CA THR A 201 19.86 5.15 12.96
C THR A 201 19.46 5.47 14.39
N GLU A 202 20.20 6.36 15.05
CA GLU A 202 19.88 6.89 16.38
C GLU A 202 18.58 7.70 16.31
N CYS A 203 18.49 8.64 15.37
CA CYS A 203 17.28 9.44 15.15
C CYS A 203 16.07 8.59 14.77
N LEU A 204 16.26 7.59 13.91
CA LEU A 204 15.22 6.65 13.51
C LEU A 204 14.64 5.93 14.73
N THR A 205 15.51 5.39 15.58
CA THR A 205 15.12 4.59 16.75
C THR A 205 14.40 5.43 17.81
N GLU A 206 14.92 6.63 18.12
CA GLU A 206 14.36 7.48 19.17
C GLU A 206 13.00 8.10 18.81
N THR A 207 12.80 8.33 17.51
CA THR A 207 11.62 9.03 17.01
C THR A 207 10.56 8.09 16.44
N ALA A 208 10.88 6.80 16.35
CA ALA A 208 9.91 5.76 16.09
C ALA A 208 8.80 5.74 17.17
N ARG A 209 7.57 5.54 16.72
CA ARG A 209 6.37 5.39 17.54
C ARG A 209 5.68 4.10 17.13
N ARG A 210 5.39 3.27 18.13
CA ARG A 210 4.75 1.97 17.92
C ARG A 210 3.25 2.15 17.76
N ALA A 211 2.67 1.45 16.80
CA ALA A 211 1.22 1.42 16.60
C ALA A 211 0.82 0.08 15.99
N GLY A 212 -0.35 -0.44 16.37
CA GLY A 212 -0.98 -1.55 15.68
C GLY A 212 -1.37 -1.15 14.27
N MET A 213 -1.02 -2.01 13.32
CA MET A 213 -1.28 -1.90 11.88
C MET A 213 -1.79 -3.24 11.36
N ARG A 214 -2.26 -3.26 10.12
CA ARG A 214 -2.55 -4.52 9.43
C ARG A 214 -1.28 -5.34 9.23
N ALA A 215 -1.31 -6.63 9.54
CA ALA A 215 -0.22 -7.54 9.24
C ALA A 215 -0.14 -7.84 7.73
N CYS A 216 1.06 -8.10 7.24
CA CYS A 216 1.29 -8.44 5.84
C CYS A 216 2.44 -9.45 5.66
N GLY A 217 2.51 -10.01 4.46
CA GLY A 217 3.56 -10.88 3.98
C GLY A 217 3.33 -11.26 2.51
N PRO A 218 4.15 -12.14 1.93
CA PRO A 218 4.04 -12.49 0.50
C PRO A 218 2.67 -13.04 0.09
N ALA A 219 2.00 -13.81 0.98
CA ALA A 219 0.66 -14.35 0.73
C ALA A 219 -0.48 -13.46 1.28
N GLN A 220 -0.14 -12.35 1.92
CA GLN A 220 -1.10 -11.40 2.49
C GLN A 220 -0.63 -9.97 2.14
N PRO A 221 -0.85 -9.54 0.89
CA PRO A 221 -0.39 -8.24 0.45
C PRO A 221 -1.10 -7.10 1.18
N CYS A 222 -0.45 -5.94 1.20
CA CYS A 222 -1.07 -4.69 1.58
C CYS A 222 -1.97 -4.16 0.45
N ARG A 223 -2.81 -3.17 0.76
CA ARG A 223 -3.43 -2.35 -0.28
C ARG A 223 -2.33 -1.71 -1.14
N ASP A 224 -2.59 -1.54 -2.43
CA ASP A 224 -1.67 -1.07 -3.48
C ASP A 224 -0.95 0.28 -3.21
N ASP A 225 -1.51 1.09 -2.30
CA ASP A 225 -0.96 2.35 -1.82
C ASP A 225 -0.16 2.23 -0.50
N TYR A 226 0.08 1.01 -0.01
CA TYR A 226 0.91 0.66 1.16
C TYR A 226 1.99 -0.35 0.78
N ILE A 227 3.06 -0.37 1.57
CA ILE A 227 4.15 -1.34 1.47
C ILE A 227 4.18 -2.25 2.71
N CYS A 228 4.81 -3.42 2.58
CA CYS A 228 4.97 -4.34 3.69
C CYS A 228 6.33 -4.13 4.39
N ALA A 229 6.33 -3.37 5.48
CA ALA A 229 7.52 -3.10 6.30
C ALA A 229 7.67 -4.13 7.43
N ARG A 230 8.89 -4.40 7.91
CA ARG A 230 9.11 -5.34 9.03
C ARG A 230 8.47 -4.83 10.31
N SER A 231 7.92 -5.76 11.08
CA SER A 231 7.52 -5.50 12.47
C SER A 231 8.77 -5.30 13.32
N PRO A 232 8.77 -4.33 14.24
CA PRO A 232 9.86 -4.14 15.19
C PRO A 232 9.97 -5.25 16.25
N ASN A 233 8.92 -6.08 16.44
CA ASN A 233 8.84 -7.07 17.52
C ASN A 233 8.73 -8.52 17.03
N ASP A 234 8.49 -8.73 15.73
CA ASP A 234 8.22 -10.06 15.18
C ASP A 234 8.83 -10.21 13.79
N ASP A 235 8.94 -11.46 13.32
CA ASP A 235 9.46 -11.75 11.97
C ASP A 235 8.42 -11.55 10.85
N GLY A 236 7.29 -10.92 11.15
CA GLY A 236 6.23 -10.60 10.18
C GLY A 236 6.28 -9.16 9.69
N GLY A 237 5.43 -8.84 8.71
CA GLY A 237 5.29 -7.49 8.18
C GLY A 237 4.08 -6.72 8.72
N VAL A 238 4.10 -5.41 8.53
CA VAL A 238 3.00 -4.47 8.73
C VAL A 238 2.80 -3.58 7.51
N CYS A 239 1.55 -3.28 7.17
CA CYS A 239 1.22 -2.35 6.11
C CYS A 239 1.46 -0.92 6.55
N LEU A 240 2.34 -0.23 5.83
CA LEU A 240 2.74 1.15 6.11
C LEU A 240 2.70 2.00 4.84
N PRO A 241 2.30 3.29 4.90
CA PRO A 241 2.42 4.14 3.74
C PRO A 241 3.91 4.28 3.35
N PRO A 242 4.25 4.21 2.06
CA PRO A 242 5.63 4.20 1.59
C PRO A 242 6.44 5.42 2.03
N TYR A 243 5.80 6.57 2.26
CA TYR A 243 6.45 7.79 2.75
C TYR A 243 7.12 7.66 4.12
N PHE A 244 6.76 6.63 4.91
CA PHE A 244 7.34 6.36 6.23
C PHE A 244 8.53 5.37 6.20
N LEU A 245 8.91 4.87 5.02
CA LEU A 245 10.12 4.07 4.82
C LEU A 245 11.15 4.93 4.09
N PHE A 246 12.19 5.35 4.80
CA PHE A 246 13.27 6.16 4.28
C PHE A 246 14.20 5.38 3.35
N GLN A 247 14.23 4.04 3.42
CA GLN A 247 14.94 3.19 2.47
C GLN A 247 14.46 3.36 1.02
N LEU A 248 13.21 3.83 0.80
CA LEU A 248 12.73 4.22 -0.54
C LEU A 248 13.23 5.59 -1.00
N ARG A 249 13.98 6.31 -0.15
CA ARG A 249 14.70 7.53 -0.54
C ARG A 249 16.08 7.10 -1.02
N VAL A 250 16.24 7.20 -2.34
CA VAL A 250 17.44 6.91 -3.12
C VAL A 250 18.73 7.29 -2.37
N ASP A 251 19.65 6.32 -2.35
CA ASP A 251 21.01 6.32 -1.81
C ASP A 251 21.12 6.22 -0.28
N GLY A 252 21.74 5.11 0.17
CA GLY A 252 21.98 4.83 1.58
C GLY A 252 22.47 6.05 2.34
N HIS A 253 21.89 6.30 3.50
CA HIS A 253 22.25 7.44 4.35
C HIS A 253 23.64 7.19 4.95
N VAL A 254 24.69 7.68 4.28
CA VAL A 254 26.08 7.62 4.74
C VAL A 254 26.35 8.73 5.77
N LEU A 255 25.67 8.71 6.92
CA LEU A 255 25.94 9.62 8.05
C LEU A 255 25.79 8.94 9.42
#